data_AF-A0A918LMK2-F1
#
_entry.id   AF-A0A918LMK2-F1
#
_cell.length_a   1.000
_cell.length_b   1.000
_cell.length_c   1.000
_cell.angle_alpha   90.00
_cell.angle_beta   90.00
_cell.angle_gamma   90.00
#
_symmetry.space_group_name_H-M   'P 1'
#
loop_
_entity.id
_entity.type
_entity.pdbx_description
1 polymer ?
#
loop_
_entity_poly.entity_id
_entity_poly.type
_entity_poly.pdbx_seq_one_letter_code
_entity_poly.pdbx_strand_id
1 'polypeptide(L)'
;MTSQEHAPQNGLAAQAAHGSDHALTDPRAAHAAQAAHGSDHALTDPRAAHAAHGLDAHQPGPHAHQPGPNPSLPGSQASLPAPHVSLTDPLAPHDSDGMHDALALLGPAPAAADRRPYADASDPGRPTGPRNETSQPAAPAGDPESTPAGAGPAPAAAPSPASPSAVAPHRSTTWPEARAVAARAGRGSAREAVAVPLAEALGRVLAGPLVALTDLPSFDTSAMDGWVVAGPGPWEPRQDDSVLAGHAPTEPLADGTAVRIATGARIPQDATAVIRREHSRIDAAGRLHALRDVVPGQDIRPRAQECRTGDPLLPAGSVVSPAVLGLAAAAGYDELLTAGRPRVEVLVLGDELLTEGLPHDGLIRDALGPMLGPWLGALGADVIAVRRVGDTADALHEAVTGSGADLVVTTGGTAAGPVDHVHPVLRKAGAELLVDGVKVRPGHPMLLARLTDGRHLVGLPGNPLAAVSGLLTLAAPLLRALAARPEPEPYRVPVHEEVQGHPYDTRLVPVSHRRGGVLPLHYNGPAMLRGIAAADGLAVVPPGGARPGDELEILDLPWSAGSATSTGPAEGVCFT
;
A
#
# COMPACT_ATOMS: atom_id res chain seq x y z
N MET A 1 46.43 5.65 51.41
CA MET A 1 47.49 4.61 51.33
C MET A 1 46.79 3.35 50.86
N THR A 2 46.69 3.10 49.54
CA THR A 2 47.59 2.20 48.77
C THR A 2 47.67 0.81 49.40
N SER A 3 47.58 -0.33 48.72
CA SER A 3 47.26 -0.76 47.36
C SER A 3 47.47 -2.28 47.38
N GLN A 4 46.80 -2.99 46.47
CA GLN A 4 47.28 -4.21 45.80
C GLN A 4 47.37 -5.56 46.54
N GLU A 5 46.52 -6.47 46.06
CA GLU A 5 46.72 -7.92 46.00
C GLU A 5 47.78 -8.32 44.96
N HIS A 6 48.45 -9.45 45.23
CA HIS A 6 49.27 -10.22 44.29
C HIS A 6 49.08 -11.73 44.55
N ALA A 7 48.49 -12.43 43.57
CA ALA A 7 48.90 -13.72 42.96
C ALA A 7 49.03 -15.00 43.84
N PRO A 8 49.34 -16.20 43.28
CA PRO A 8 48.71 -16.95 42.17
C PRO A 8 48.56 -18.47 42.49
N GLN A 9 47.98 -19.27 41.58
CA GLN A 9 48.29 -20.72 41.48
C GLN A 9 48.40 -21.20 40.02
N ASN A 10 49.63 -21.60 39.65
CA ASN A 10 50.01 -22.57 38.60
C ASN A 10 49.60 -23.99 39.05
N GLY A 11 49.51 -25.06 38.26
CA GLY A 11 49.82 -25.41 36.87
C GLY A 11 49.26 -26.85 36.65
N LEU A 12 49.63 -27.70 35.69
CA LEU A 12 50.48 -27.71 34.49
C LEU A 12 50.35 -29.16 33.94
N ALA A 13 50.16 -29.34 32.62
CA ALA A 13 50.60 -30.46 31.74
C ALA A 13 49.66 -30.53 30.52
N ALA A 14 49.97 -30.15 29.27
CA ALA A 14 51.13 -30.27 28.38
C ALA A 14 51.20 -31.60 27.58
N GLN A 15 50.85 -31.52 26.28
CA GLN A 15 51.51 -32.10 25.07
C GLN A 15 50.59 -31.78 23.86
N ALA A 16 50.87 -30.79 22.98
CA ALA A 16 51.87 -30.69 21.90
C ALA A 16 51.70 -31.78 20.81
N ALA A 17 51.79 -31.57 19.49
CA ALA A 17 51.84 -30.42 18.59
C ALA A 17 51.92 -31.03 17.17
N HIS A 18 51.33 -30.41 16.14
CA HIS A 18 51.89 -30.33 14.77
C HIS A 18 51.13 -29.23 14.02
N GLY A 19 51.86 -28.19 13.60
CA GLY A 19 51.35 -27.09 12.80
C GLY A 19 51.80 -27.17 11.34
N SER A 20 51.19 -26.36 10.48
CA SER A 20 51.84 -25.69 9.35
C SER A 20 50.99 -24.49 8.93
N ASP A 21 51.69 -23.49 8.41
CA ASP A 21 51.38 -22.08 8.21
C ASP A 21 50.50 -21.71 6.98
N HIS A 22 49.98 -20.47 7.06
CA HIS A 22 49.67 -19.45 6.01
C HIS A 22 48.68 -19.83 4.87
N ALA A 23 47.84 -18.96 4.30
CA ALA A 23 47.85 -17.50 4.11
C ALA A 23 46.42 -16.96 3.89
N LEU A 24 46.24 -15.67 4.17
CA LEU A 24 45.08 -14.86 3.77
C LEU A 24 45.01 -14.71 2.24
N THR A 25 43.81 -14.83 1.67
CA THR A 25 43.51 -14.42 0.29
C THR A 25 42.34 -13.43 0.23
N ASP A 26 42.68 -12.29 -0.36
CA ASP A 26 41.91 -11.12 -0.80
C ASP A 26 40.88 -11.45 -1.90
N PRO A 27 39.61 -11.00 -1.84
CA PRO A 27 38.65 -11.18 -2.91
C PRO A 27 38.68 -10.00 -3.89
N ARG A 28 39.73 -9.94 -4.72
CA ARG A 28 39.78 -9.13 -5.95
C ARG A 28 40.31 -9.96 -7.11
N ALA A 29 39.52 -10.90 -7.62
CA ALA A 29 39.74 -11.51 -8.94
C ALA A 29 38.57 -12.43 -9.34
N ALA A 30 37.46 -11.87 -9.85
CA ALA A 30 36.47 -12.65 -10.60
C ALA A 30 35.56 -11.74 -11.47
N HIS A 31 36.14 -11.02 -12.43
CA HIS A 31 35.42 -10.59 -13.64
C HIS A 31 36.43 -10.10 -14.70
N ALA A 32 37.06 -11.05 -15.38
CA ALA A 32 37.69 -10.82 -16.69
C ALA A 32 37.99 -12.17 -17.34
N ALA A 33 37.15 -12.55 -18.32
CA ALA A 33 37.51 -13.28 -19.54
C ALA A 33 36.28 -14.02 -20.09
N GLN A 34 35.68 -13.50 -21.16
CA GLN A 34 35.61 -14.21 -22.44
C GLN A 34 34.79 -13.43 -23.47
N ALA A 35 35.51 -12.76 -24.36
CA ALA A 35 35.03 -12.45 -25.70
C ALA A 35 36.16 -12.76 -26.70
N ALA A 36 35.75 -13.38 -27.81
CA ALA A 36 36.42 -13.52 -29.10
C ALA A 36 37.54 -14.57 -29.26
N HIS A 37 37.20 -15.69 -29.91
CA HIS A 37 37.86 -16.15 -31.14
C HIS A 37 36.84 -16.87 -32.02
N GLY A 38 36.72 -16.41 -33.28
CA GLY A 38 35.93 -17.06 -34.31
C GLY A 38 36.79 -17.89 -35.27
N SER A 39 36.18 -18.87 -35.93
CA SER A 39 36.37 -19.19 -37.37
C SER A 39 35.50 -20.39 -37.79
N ASP A 40 34.81 -20.19 -38.91
CA ASP A 40 34.41 -21.13 -39.98
C ASP A 40 34.02 -22.59 -39.68
N HIS A 41 32.79 -22.97 -40.05
CA HIS A 41 32.54 -23.68 -41.32
C HIS A 41 31.04 -23.94 -41.61
N ALA A 42 30.62 -23.53 -42.81
CA ALA A 42 29.86 -24.29 -43.82
C ALA A 42 28.44 -24.84 -43.57
N LEU A 43 27.51 -24.31 -44.38
CA LEU A 43 26.55 -25.03 -45.26
C LEU A 43 25.56 -26.02 -44.62
N THR A 44 24.26 -25.70 -44.64
CA THR A 44 23.30 -26.29 -45.60
C THR A 44 21.89 -25.69 -45.43
N ASP A 45 21.41 -25.06 -46.51
CA ASP A 45 20.00 -24.83 -46.83
C ASP A 45 19.45 -26.10 -47.54
N PRO A 46 18.16 -26.42 -47.40
CA PRO A 46 17.43 -26.81 -48.59
C PRO A 46 16.10 -26.07 -48.76
N ARG A 47 16.02 -25.38 -49.90
CA ARG A 47 14.80 -24.89 -50.56
C ARG A 47 13.97 -26.01 -51.20
N ALA A 48 12.71 -25.63 -51.47
CA ALA A 48 11.76 -26.07 -52.52
C ALA A 48 10.64 -27.01 -52.04
N ALA A 49 9.39 -26.98 -52.52
CA ALA A 49 8.59 -26.06 -53.35
C ALA A 49 7.17 -26.68 -53.48
N HIS A 50 6.12 -25.86 -53.65
CA HIS A 50 4.86 -26.06 -54.41
C HIS A 50 3.80 -25.04 -53.90
N ALA A 51 3.44 -23.98 -54.65
CA ALA A 51 2.50 -23.91 -55.80
C ALA A 51 1.07 -24.37 -55.44
N ALA A 52 -0.07 -23.77 -55.85
CA ALA A 52 -0.51 -22.50 -56.44
C ALA A 52 -2.07 -22.57 -56.50
N HIS A 53 -2.75 -21.45 -56.79
CA HIS A 53 -4.20 -21.20 -57.07
C HIS A 53 -4.90 -20.39 -55.95
N GLY A 54 -5.58 -19.26 -56.17
CA GLY A 54 -5.85 -18.44 -57.36
C GLY A 54 -6.74 -17.23 -56.97
N LEU A 55 -6.48 -16.06 -57.60
CA LEU A 55 -7.35 -14.95 -58.10
C LEU A 55 -8.72 -14.71 -57.40
N ASP A 56 -9.13 -13.51 -56.98
CA ASP A 56 -9.38 -12.23 -57.72
C ASP A 56 -9.18 -11.01 -56.78
N ALA A 57 -8.46 -9.93 -57.12
CA ALA A 57 -8.70 -8.86 -58.10
C ALA A 57 -9.84 -7.86 -57.74
N HIS A 58 -9.49 -6.72 -57.12
CA HIS A 58 -9.76 -5.38 -57.68
C HIS A 58 -9.19 -4.22 -56.83
N GLN A 59 -8.18 -3.55 -57.38
CA GLN A 59 -7.96 -2.10 -57.29
C GLN A 59 -7.64 -1.61 -58.72
N PRO A 60 -7.82 -0.31 -59.00
CA PRO A 60 -6.65 0.40 -59.53
C PRO A 60 -6.53 1.84 -59.00
N GLY A 61 -5.44 2.10 -58.27
CA GLY A 61 -4.28 2.83 -58.78
C GLY A 61 -4.29 4.37 -58.98
N PRO A 62 -3.10 5.02 -58.94
CA PRO A 62 -2.92 6.41 -58.53
C PRO A 62 -2.31 7.32 -59.63
N HIS A 63 -2.26 8.65 -59.41
CA HIS A 63 -1.34 9.54 -60.14
C HIS A 63 -0.84 10.72 -59.30
N ALA A 64 0.45 11.01 -59.46
CA ALA A 64 1.23 12.10 -58.88
C ALA A 64 1.46 13.24 -59.89
N HIS A 65 1.66 14.49 -59.42
CA HIS A 65 2.55 15.51 -60.02
C HIS A 65 2.66 16.79 -59.15
N GLN A 66 3.88 17.34 -59.00
CA GLN A 66 4.33 18.60 -58.35
C GLN A 66 4.22 19.84 -59.32
N PRO A 67 4.81 21.07 -59.08
CA PRO A 67 4.79 22.05 -57.96
C PRO A 67 4.55 23.57 -58.38
N GLY A 68 4.24 24.45 -57.39
CA GLY A 68 4.48 25.94 -57.33
C GLY A 68 3.58 26.91 -58.15
N PRO A 69 3.56 28.26 -57.94
CA PRO A 69 4.24 29.15 -56.96
C PRO A 69 3.34 30.21 -56.23
N ASN A 70 3.95 31.04 -55.36
CA ASN A 70 3.39 32.18 -54.58
C ASN A 70 3.19 33.45 -55.44
N PRO A 71 2.29 34.42 -55.10
CA PRO A 71 2.77 35.74 -54.64
C PRO A 71 1.86 36.61 -53.71
N SER A 72 2.53 37.37 -52.82
CA SER A 72 2.37 38.82 -52.46
C SER A 72 1.25 39.40 -51.56
N LEU A 73 1.70 40.17 -50.54
CA LEU A 73 1.02 41.16 -49.67
C LEU A 73 0.77 42.53 -50.38
N PRO A 74 -0.02 43.50 -49.83
CA PRO A 74 0.42 44.48 -48.79
C PRO A 74 -0.66 44.88 -47.73
N GLY A 75 -0.30 45.20 -46.46
CA GLY A 75 -0.28 46.56 -45.82
C GLY A 75 -1.66 46.99 -45.23
N SER A 76 -1.89 47.59 -44.04
CA SER A 76 -1.11 48.45 -43.13
C SER A 76 -1.80 48.67 -41.75
N GLN A 77 -0.98 48.80 -40.68
CA GLN A 77 -1.01 49.73 -39.53
C GLN A 77 -2.23 49.95 -38.60
N ALA A 78 -1.99 49.82 -37.26
CA ALA A 78 -2.08 50.85 -36.19
C ALA A 78 -2.19 50.17 -34.80
N SER A 79 -1.15 50.14 -33.94
CA SER A 79 -0.79 51.11 -32.87
C SER A 79 -1.46 50.88 -31.49
N LEU A 80 -0.71 50.23 -30.57
CA LEU A 80 -0.38 50.48 -29.12
C LEU A 80 -1.41 51.14 -28.14
N PRO A 81 -1.21 51.13 -26.79
CA PRO A 81 -0.20 50.46 -25.93
C PRO A 81 -0.74 49.79 -24.62
N ALA A 82 0.17 49.13 -23.90
CA ALA A 82 0.04 48.72 -22.49
C ALA A 82 0.40 49.87 -21.51
N PRO A 83 0.07 49.76 -20.19
CA PRO A 83 0.72 50.58 -19.17
C PRO A 83 1.62 49.77 -18.21
N HIS A 84 2.70 50.44 -17.80
CA HIS A 84 3.65 50.13 -16.73
C HIS A 84 3.32 50.91 -15.44
N VAL A 85 4.14 50.69 -14.39
CA VAL A 85 4.45 51.54 -13.19
C VAL A 85 3.71 51.11 -11.91
N SER A 86 4.25 51.07 -10.68
CA SER A 86 5.59 51.02 -10.03
C SER A 86 5.35 50.87 -8.51
N LEU A 87 6.35 50.39 -7.77
CA LEU A 87 6.41 50.26 -6.30
C LEU A 87 6.60 51.60 -5.56
N THR A 88 5.96 51.75 -4.39
CA THR A 88 6.44 52.48 -3.18
C THR A 88 5.68 52.00 -1.92
N ASP A 89 6.41 51.71 -0.84
CA ASP A 89 6.01 51.42 0.56
C ASP A 89 6.00 52.74 1.40
N PRO A 90 5.73 52.83 2.75
CA PRO A 90 5.12 51.93 3.75
C PRO A 90 4.15 52.64 4.77
N LEU A 91 3.45 51.90 5.66
CA LEU A 91 3.16 52.17 7.10
C LEU A 91 1.95 51.36 7.65
N ALA A 92 2.11 50.78 8.84
CA ALA A 92 1.15 49.97 9.61
C ALA A 92 0.15 50.83 10.45
N PRO A 93 -0.57 50.25 11.44
CA PRO A 93 -1.65 49.24 11.42
C PRO A 93 -2.99 49.87 11.92
N HIS A 94 -4.14 49.18 11.87
CA HIS A 94 -5.21 49.24 12.91
C HIS A 94 -6.46 48.41 12.54
N ASP A 95 -7.12 47.97 13.60
CA ASP A 95 -8.34 47.17 13.72
C ASP A 95 -9.52 47.60 12.83
N SER A 96 -10.37 46.62 12.47
CA SER A 96 -11.79 46.90 12.20
C SER A 96 -12.68 45.71 12.55
N ASP A 97 -13.42 45.88 13.64
CA ASP A 97 -14.81 45.43 13.75
C ASP A 97 -15.66 46.08 12.65
N GLY A 98 -16.60 45.31 12.08
CA GLY A 98 -17.91 45.80 11.65
C GLY A 98 -18.14 46.11 10.16
N MET A 99 -18.94 45.26 9.50
CA MET A 99 -20.04 45.53 8.54
C MET A 99 -20.52 44.14 8.02
N HIS A 100 -21.68 43.52 8.30
CA HIS A 100 -23.09 43.91 8.21
C HIS A 100 -23.49 44.61 6.90
N ASP A 101 -23.77 43.84 5.85
CA ASP A 101 -25.14 43.66 5.32
C ASP A 101 -25.13 43.14 3.87
N ALA A 102 -25.86 42.05 3.65
CA ALA A 102 -26.93 41.96 2.66
C ALA A 102 -27.41 40.50 2.53
N LEU A 103 -28.38 40.09 3.35
CA LEU A 103 -29.28 38.98 3.03
C LEU A 103 -30.61 39.20 3.75
N ALA A 104 -31.58 39.76 3.03
CA ALA A 104 -32.97 39.77 3.41
C ALA A 104 -33.76 39.06 2.30
N LEU A 105 -34.28 37.87 2.61
CA LEU A 105 -35.58 37.35 2.16
C LEU A 105 -35.74 35.92 2.68
N LEU A 106 -36.52 35.77 3.77
CA LEU A 106 -37.64 34.83 3.95
C LEU A 106 -37.90 34.63 5.45
N GLY A 107 -39.15 34.88 5.86
CA GLY A 107 -39.65 34.91 7.23
C GLY A 107 -39.91 33.54 7.89
N PRO A 108 -40.57 33.52 9.07
CA PRO A 108 -40.06 32.80 10.23
C PRO A 108 -40.72 31.44 10.54
N ALA A 109 -39.98 30.63 11.31
CA ALA A 109 -40.41 29.39 11.94
C ALA A 109 -41.32 29.63 13.17
N PRO A 110 -42.17 28.66 13.55
CA PRO A 110 -42.75 28.60 14.89
C PRO A 110 -42.02 27.61 15.81
N ALA A 111 -42.21 27.87 17.11
CA ALA A 111 -41.46 27.41 18.25
C ALA A 111 -41.72 25.96 18.72
N ALA A 112 -40.83 25.54 19.62
CA ALA A 112 -40.71 24.24 20.28
C ALA A 112 -41.97 23.77 21.04
N ALA A 113 -42.20 22.46 21.01
CA ALA A 113 -42.97 21.75 22.02
C ALA A 113 -42.40 20.33 22.27
N ASP A 114 -42.06 20.13 23.53
CA ASP A 114 -41.81 18.92 24.32
C ASP A 114 -42.43 17.61 23.78
N ARG A 115 -41.63 16.53 23.64
CA ARG A 115 -42.16 15.15 23.48
C ARG A 115 -41.29 14.08 24.14
N ARG A 116 -41.88 13.44 25.15
CA ARG A 116 -41.56 12.11 25.72
C ARG A 116 -42.16 10.97 24.84
N PRO A 117 -41.74 9.71 25.04
CA PRO A 117 -41.70 8.69 23.98
C PRO A 117 -43.02 7.91 23.83
N TYR A 118 -43.27 7.43 22.61
CA TYR A 118 -44.43 6.62 22.25
C TYR A 118 -44.06 5.13 22.24
N ALA A 119 -44.85 4.33 22.94
CA ALA A 119 -44.82 2.88 22.94
C ALA A 119 -45.81 2.32 21.90
N ASP A 120 -45.42 1.15 21.36
CA ASP A 120 -46.18 0.00 20.84
C ASP A 120 -47.65 0.18 20.39
N ALA A 121 -47.95 -0.30 19.18
CA ALA A 121 -49.32 -0.45 18.67
C ALA A 121 -49.47 -1.80 17.94
N SER A 122 -50.41 -2.59 18.46
CA SER A 122 -50.77 -3.94 18.03
C SER A 122 -51.87 -3.97 16.94
N ASP A 123 -51.88 -5.11 16.24
CA ASP A 123 -52.88 -5.77 15.39
C ASP A 123 -54.37 -5.63 15.79
N PRO A 124 -55.33 -5.62 14.83
CA PRO A 124 -56.75 -5.80 15.12
C PRO A 124 -57.37 -7.08 14.52
N GLY A 125 -58.04 -7.87 15.37
CA GLY A 125 -59.29 -8.54 14.95
C GLY A 125 -59.66 -9.87 15.62
N ARG A 126 -60.58 -9.85 16.60
CA ARG A 126 -61.83 -10.67 16.62
C ARG A 126 -62.67 -10.46 17.90
N PRO A 127 -64.02 -10.57 17.82
CA PRO A 127 -64.91 -10.34 18.95
C PRO A 127 -65.29 -11.62 19.73
N THR A 128 -66.03 -11.35 20.80
CA THR A 128 -66.21 -12.03 22.09
C THR A 128 -67.23 -13.18 22.14
N GLY A 129 -67.07 -14.05 23.15
CA GLY A 129 -68.08 -14.99 23.66
C GLY A 129 -67.63 -15.60 25.01
N PRO A 130 -68.52 -15.78 26.02
CA PRO A 130 -68.15 -15.75 27.44
C PRO A 130 -67.82 -17.13 28.05
N ARG A 131 -67.04 -17.13 29.14
CA ARG A 131 -66.83 -18.30 30.02
C ARG A 131 -67.17 -17.95 31.47
N ASN A 132 -67.95 -18.83 32.09
CA ASN A 132 -68.24 -18.91 33.52
C ASN A 132 -67.01 -19.37 34.33
N GLU A 133 -66.79 -18.71 35.47
CA GLU A 133 -66.63 -19.25 36.84
C GLU A 133 -66.48 -20.79 36.97
N THR A 134 -65.67 -21.40 37.85
CA THR A 134 -65.26 -21.03 39.21
C THR A 134 -64.16 -22.00 39.73
N SER A 135 -63.36 -21.53 40.70
CA SER A 135 -62.85 -22.24 41.90
C SER A 135 -61.71 -23.27 41.84
N GLN A 136 -60.60 -22.88 42.51
CA GLN A 136 -59.63 -23.76 43.20
C GLN A 136 -60.25 -24.37 44.49
N PRO A 137 -59.58 -25.33 45.18
CA PRO A 137 -58.59 -24.93 46.20
C PRO A 137 -57.34 -25.84 46.34
N ALA A 138 -56.32 -25.28 47.01
CA ALA A 138 -55.11 -25.89 47.58
C ALA A 138 -55.46 -26.94 48.69
N ALA A 139 -54.58 -27.75 49.31
CA ALA A 139 -53.17 -27.67 49.70
C ALA A 139 -52.71 -29.07 50.27
N PRO A 140 -51.47 -29.25 50.80
CA PRO A 140 -50.70 -30.51 50.80
C PRO A 140 -50.51 -31.21 52.18
N ALA A 141 -49.81 -32.37 52.20
CA ALA A 141 -48.67 -32.73 53.09
C ALA A 141 -48.56 -34.25 53.38
N GLY A 142 -47.32 -34.77 53.46
CA GLY A 142 -46.96 -35.86 54.40
C GLY A 142 -46.32 -37.13 53.83
N ASP A 143 -44.98 -37.21 53.88
CA ASP A 143 -44.16 -38.44 53.99
C ASP A 143 -44.29 -39.04 55.42
N PRO A 144 -43.99 -40.34 55.74
CA PRO A 144 -42.65 -40.96 55.53
C PRO A 144 -42.54 -42.51 55.35
N GLU A 145 -41.30 -42.91 55.01
CA GLU A 145 -40.54 -44.16 55.27
C GLU A 145 -41.15 -45.57 55.05
N SER A 146 -40.49 -46.36 54.19
CA SER A 146 -39.80 -47.63 54.56
C SER A 146 -39.25 -48.37 53.33
N THR A 147 -38.06 -48.96 53.46
CA THR A 147 -37.47 -49.96 52.53
C THR A 147 -37.48 -51.33 53.22
N PRO A 148 -37.52 -52.47 52.49
CA PRO A 148 -36.26 -53.16 52.20
C PRO A 148 -36.19 -54.00 50.89
N ALA A 149 -34.96 -54.07 50.36
CA ALA A 149 -34.23 -55.19 49.73
C ALA A 149 -34.90 -56.19 48.73
N GLY A 150 -34.42 -56.16 47.48
CA GLY A 150 -33.63 -57.27 46.89
C GLY A 150 -34.31 -58.27 45.92
N ALA A 151 -34.04 -58.17 44.61
CA ALA A 151 -34.02 -59.31 43.67
C ALA A 151 -33.31 -58.98 42.33
N GLY A 152 -32.19 -59.68 42.05
CA GLY A 152 -31.77 -60.22 40.74
C GLY A 152 -31.31 -59.29 39.59
N PRO A 153 -30.11 -59.50 38.99
CA PRO A 153 -29.67 -58.76 37.80
C PRO A 153 -30.22 -59.35 36.49
N ALA A 154 -30.79 -58.50 35.64
CA ALA A 154 -31.20 -58.80 34.27
C ALA A 154 -30.09 -58.40 33.26
N PRO A 155 -29.99 -59.04 32.08
CA PRO A 155 -28.79 -59.01 31.23
C PRO A 155 -28.62 -57.71 30.45
N ALA A 156 -27.36 -57.43 30.11
CA ALA A 156 -26.88 -56.23 29.42
C ALA A 156 -27.61 -55.97 28.09
N ALA A 157 -28.14 -54.76 27.95
CA ALA A 157 -28.66 -54.23 26.69
C ALA A 157 -27.50 -53.80 25.76
N ALA A 158 -27.61 -54.16 24.49
CA ALA A 158 -26.69 -53.79 23.43
C ALA A 158 -26.61 -52.25 23.24
N PRO A 159 -25.45 -51.71 22.83
CA PRO A 159 -25.30 -50.26 22.61
C PRO A 159 -26.18 -49.80 21.44
N SER A 160 -27.05 -48.82 21.71
CA SER A 160 -27.81 -48.10 20.69
C SER A 160 -26.87 -47.42 19.68
N PRO A 161 -27.23 -47.40 18.39
CA PRO A 161 -26.41 -46.76 17.37
C PRO A 161 -26.24 -45.27 17.68
N ALA A 162 -24.99 -44.82 17.57
CA ALA A 162 -24.56 -43.47 17.89
C ALA A 162 -25.42 -42.41 17.19
N SER A 163 -25.98 -41.50 17.98
CA SER A 163 -26.53 -40.24 17.50
C SER A 163 -25.50 -39.52 16.63
N PRO A 164 -25.91 -38.86 15.53
CA PRO A 164 -24.98 -38.11 14.71
C PRO A 164 -24.25 -37.08 15.58
N SER A 165 -22.92 -37.12 15.51
CA SER A 165 -22.01 -36.22 16.21
C SER A 165 -22.53 -34.79 16.10
N ALA A 166 -22.82 -34.17 17.24
CA ALA A 166 -23.14 -32.76 17.32
C ALA A 166 -21.96 -31.98 16.75
N VAL A 167 -22.19 -31.30 15.62
CA VAL A 167 -21.26 -30.33 15.04
C VAL A 167 -20.89 -29.35 16.15
N ALA A 168 -19.60 -29.26 16.47
CA ALA A 168 -19.10 -28.32 17.46
C ALA A 168 -19.58 -26.90 17.08
N PRO A 169 -20.09 -26.09 18.02
CA PRO A 169 -20.60 -24.77 17.69
C PRO A 169 -19.48 -23.91 17.09
N HIS A 170 -19.76 -23.24 15.96
CA HIS A 170 -18.86 -22.28 15.31
C HIS A 170 -18.30 -21.30 16.36
N ARG A 171 -17.02 -21.42 16.70
CA ARG A 171 -16.35 -20.51 17.64
C ARG A 171 -15.76 -19.34 16.86
N SER A 172 -16.56 -18.29 16.69
CA SER A 172 -16.07 -17.07 16.03
C SER A 172 -14.88 -16.46 16.78
N THR A 173 -13.82 -16.18 16.05
CA THR A 173 -12.56 -15.64 16.55
C THR A 173 -12.73 -14.16 16.90
N THR A 174 -12.02 -13.66 17.91
CA THR A 174 -12.01 -12.21 18.17
C THR A 174 -11.34 -11.47 17.01
N TRP A 175 -11.72 -10.21 16.76
CA TRP A 175 -11.17 -9.47 15.62
C TRP A 175 -9.64 -9.33 15.64
N PRO A 176 -8.99 -8.94 16.76
CA PRO A 176 -7.52 -8.85 16.80
C PRO A 176 -6.83 -10.20 16.59
N GLU A 177 -7.40 -11.27 17.16
CA GLU A 177 -6.87 -12.63 17.02
C GLU A 177 -6.98 -13.14 15.57
N ALA A 178 -8.08 -12.85 14.88
CA ALA A 178 -8.26 -13.20 13.48
C ALA A 178 -7.19 -12.53 12.58
N ARG A 179 -6.91 -11.24 12.81
CA ARG A 179 -5.82 -10.53 12.13
C ARG A 179 -4.46 -11.17 12.41
N ALA A 180 -4.21 -11.52 13.67
CA ALA A 180 -2.95 -12.15 14.08
C ALA A 180 -2.77 -13.55 13.49
N VAL A 181 -3.85 -14.35 13.40
CA VAL A 181 -3.85 -15.66 12.71
C VAL A 181 -3.54 -15.48 11.24
N ALA A 182 -4.21 -14.54 10.56
CA ALA A 182 -3.97 -14.25 9.14
C ALA A 182 -2.52 -13.80 8.87
N ALA A 183 -1.99 -12.89 9.71
CA ALA A 183 -0.60 -12.44 9.61
C ALA A 183 0.40 -13.57 9.86
N ARG A 184 0.11 -14.54 10.72
CA ARG A 184 0.97 -15.72 10.95
C ARG A 184 0.89 -16.73 9.82
N ALA A 185 -0.29 -16.93 9.25
CA ALA A 185 -0.50 -17.90 8.17
C ALA A 185 0.36 -17.59 6.92
N GLY A 186 0.59 -16.31 6.64
CA GLY A 186 1.49 -15.91 5.55
C GLY A 186 2.99 -15.98 5.86
N ARG A 187 3.40 -16.22 7.12
CA ARG A 187 4.82 -16.29 7.49
C ARG A 187 5.41 -17.65 7.10
N GLY A 188 6.68 -17.65 6.70
CA GLY A 188 7.40 -18.88 6.33
C GLY A 188 7.33 -19.25 4.84
N SER A 189 6.51 -18.54 4.06
CA SER A 189 6.50 -18.64 2.59
C SER A 189 7.50 -17.64 2.01
N ALA A 190 8.80 -17.88 2.22
CA ALA A 190 9.84 -17.05 1.60
C ALA A 190 9.74 -17.19 0.07
N ARG A 191 9.38 -16.10 -0.61
CA ARG A 191 9.36 -16.08 -2.07
C ARG A 191 10.76 -15.92 -2.61
N GLU A 192 10.99 -16.54 -3.75
CA GLU A 192 12.20 -16.32 -4.52
C GLU A 192 12.38 -14.82 -4.80
N ALA A 193 13.62 -14.36 -4.63
CA ALA A 193 13.98 -13.00 -4.93
C ALA A 193 14.07 -12.84 -6.45
N VAL A 194 13.48 -11.77 -6.98
CA VAL A 194 13.40 -11.51 -8.42
C VAL A 194 14.03 -10.15 -8.70
N ALA A 195 14.99 -10.12 -9.63
CA ALA A 195 15.50 -8.88 -10.19
C ALA A 195 14.43 -8.25 -11.06
N VAL A 196 14.11 -6.98 -10.81
CA VAL A 196 13.11 -6.24 -11.57
C VAL A 196 13.69 -4.89 -12.01
N PRO A 197 13.35 -4.39 -13.21
CA PRO A 197 13.71 -3.04 -13.62
C PRO A 197 13.22 -2.01 -12.61
N LEU A 198 13.99 -0.93 -12.41
CA LEU A 198 13.61 0.16 -11.49
C LEU A 198 12.19 0.68 -11.72
N ALA A 199 11.78 0.79 -12.99
CA ALA A 199 10.46 1.26 -13.39
C ALA A 199 9.31 0.36 -12.88
N GLU A 200 9.59 -0.92 -12.58
CA GLU A 200 8.63 -1.91 -12.11
C GLU A 200 8.78 -2.25 -10.61
N ALA A 201 9.72 -1.60 -9.93
CA ALA A 201 10.06 -1.89 -8.55
C ALA A 201 9.17 -1.18 -7.53
N LEU A 202 8.42 -0.14 -7.94
CA LEU A 202 7.56 0.64 -7.04
C LEU A 202 6.58 -0.26 -6.25
N GLY A 203 6.53 -0.07 -4.93
CA GLY A 203 5.65 -0.81 -4.02
C GLY A 203 6.10 -2.24 -3.69
N ARG A 204 7.16 -2.74 -4.34
CA ARG A 204 7.79 -4.02 -3.98
C ARG A 204 8.66 -3.87 -2.73
N VAL A 205 9.13 -5.00 -2.22
CA VAL A 205 10.01 -5.06 -1.05
C VAL A 205 11.40 -5.48 -1.49
N LEU A 206 12.44 -4.79 -1.04
CA LEU A 206 13.82 -5.19 -1.29
C LEU A 206 14.11 -6.56 -0.66
N ALA A 207 14.59 -7.52 -1.45
CA ALA A 207 14.98 -8.84 -0.95
C ALA A 207 16.42 -8.87 -0.40
N GLY A 208 17.25 -7.90 -0.79
CA GLY A 208 18.60 -7.67 -0.25
C GLY A 208 18.78 -6.21 0.17
N PRO A 209 19.86 -5.88 0.90
CA PRO A 209 20.17 -4.50 1.21
C PRO A 209 20.45 -3.69 -0.05
N LEU A 210 20.02 -2.43 -0.06
CA LEU A 210 20.46 -1.44 -1.03
C LEU A 210 21.80 -0.88 -0.57
N VAL A 211 22.83 -0.97 -1.40
CA VAL A 211 24.18 -0.48 -1.12
C VAL A 211 24.61 0.50 -2.19
N ALA A 212 25.41 1.51 -1.87
CA ALA A 212 25.86 2.47 -2.88
C ALA A 212 26.81 1.80 -3.88
N LEU A 213 26.47 1.76 -5.18
CA LEU A 213 27.37 1.21 -6.22
C LEU A 213 28.38 2.27 -6.71
N THR A 214 28.11 3.53 -6.41
CA THR A 214 28.98 4.67 -6.65
C THR A 214 28.90 5.63 -5.46
N ASP A 215 29.91 6.48 -5.32
CA ASP A 215 29.88 7.62 -4.40
C ASP A 215 28.77 8.61 -4.81
N LEU A 216 28.17 9.26 -3.82
CA LEU A 216 27.16 10.31 -4.02
C LEU A 216 27.58 11.64 -3.37
N PRO A 217 27.78 12.71 -4.16
CA PRO A 217 27.97 12.70 -5.61
C PRO A 217 29.24 11.92 -6.00
N SER A 218 29.33 11.47 -7.25
CA SER A 218 30.46 10.63 -7.73
C SER A 218 31.76 11.41 -7.98
N PHE A 219 31.69 12.74 -7.93
CA PHE A 219 32.80 13.67 -8.05
C PHE A 219 32.41 15.00 -7.38
N ASP A 220 33.40 15.86 -7.12
CA ASP A 220 33.16 17.19 -6.60
C ASP A 220 32.32 17.99 -7.60
N THR A 221 31.22 18.60 -7.13
CA THR A 221 30.29 19.35 -8.00
C THR A 221 30.04 20.76 -7.49
N SER A 222 29.77 21.68 -8.40
CA SER A 222 29.36 23.04 -8.02
C SER A 222 27.95 23.04 -7.45
N ALA A 223 27.76 23.66 -6.28
CA ALA A 223 26.45 23.86 -5.67
C ALA A 223 25.67 25.01 -6.32
N MET A 224 26.35 25.92 -7.02
CA MET A 224 25.82 27.18 -7.51
C MET A 224 26.35 27.52 -8.92
N ASP A 225 25.63 28.41 -9.62
CA ASP A 225 26.13 29.04 -10.85
C ASP A 225 27.08 30.19 -10.52
N GLY A 226 28.18 30.30 -11.25
CA GLY A 226 29.13 31.39 -11.04
C GLY A 226 30.49 31.12 -11.65
N TRP A 227 31.53 31.31 -10.84
CA TRP A 227 32.93 31.17 -11.20
C TRP A 227 33.60 30.18 -10.26
N VAL A 228 34.14 29.08 -10.79
CA VAL A 228 35.09 28.28 -10.01
C VAL A 228 36.46 28.93 -10.14
N VAL A 229 37.14 29.08 -9.00
CA VAL A 229 38.40 29.83 -8.89
C VAL A 229 39.49 28.95 -8.27
N ALA A 230 40.75 29.24 -8.60
CA ALA A 230 41.92 28.65 -7.97
C ALA A 230 42.78 29.75 -7.32
N GLY A 231 43.21 29.52 -6.08
CA GLY A 231 44.05 30.48 -5.35
C GLY A 231 43.34 31.73 -4.82
N PRO A 232 44.10 32.70 -4.27
CA PRO A 232 43.59 34.00 -3.85
C PRO A 232 43.32 34.93 -5.04
N GLY A 233 42.34 35.84 -4.87
CA GLY A 233 41.95 36.80 -5.89
C GLY A 233 42.77 38.10 -5.87
N PRO A 234 42.51 39.02 -6.84
CA PRO A 234 41.54 38.88 -7.93
C PRO A 234 42.00 37.87 -8.99
N TRP A 235 41.07 37.23 -9.70
CA TRP A 235 41.37 36.15 -10.65
C TRP A 235 41.32 36.60 -12.11
N GLU A 236 41.95 35.84 -13.00
CA GLU A 236 41.84 35.98 -14.45
C GLU A 236 40.79 35.02 -15.02
N PRO A 237 39.66 35.52 -15.54
CA PRO A 237 38.69 34.69 -16.27
C PRO A 237 39.30 34.05 -17.52
N ARG A 238 39.26 32.72 -17.63
CA ARG A 238 39.49 32.01 -18.90
C ARG A 238 38.37 32.41 -19.87
N GLN A 239 38.73 33.07 -20.97
CA GLN A 239 37.76 33.50 -21.99
C GLN A 239 37.19 32.28 -22.73
N ASP A 240 35.90 32.35 -23.07
CA ASP A 240 35.13 31.32 -23.80
C ASP A 240 35.08 29.93 -23.16
N ASP A 241 35.60 29.78 -21.95
CA ASP A 241 35.60 28.54 -21.20
C ASP A 241 34.45 28.51 -20.20
N SER A 242 33.68 27.42 -20.21
CA SER A 242 32.56 27.21 -19.30
C SER A 242 32.41 25.74 -18.96
N VAL A 243 32.41 25.44 -17.67
CA VAL A 243 32.21 24.09 -17.16
C VAL A 243 30.72 23.86 -16.95
N LEU A 244 30.14 23.05 -17.82
CA LEU A 244 28.71 22.70 -17.80
C LEU A 244 28.50 21.31 -17.20
N ALA A 245 27.31 21.08 -16.64
CA ALA A 245 26.93 19.75 -16.17
C ALA A 245 26.96 18.72 -17.32
N GLY A 246 27.31 17.47 -17.00
CA GLY A 246 27.37 16.36 -17.97
C GLY A 246 28.59 16.35 -18.90
N HIS A 247 29.48 17.35 -18.83
CA HIS A 247 30.70 17.39 -19.65
C HIS A 247 31.86 16.61 -18.99
N ALA A 248 32.79 16.16 -19.82
CA ALA A 248 34.00 15.48 -19.37
C ALA A 248 34.86 16.38 -18.45
N PRO A 249 35.79 15.80 -17.66
CA PRO A 249 36.71 16.58 -16.85
C PRO A 249 37.43 17.65 -17.69
N THR A 250 37.43 18.87 -17.19
CA THR A 250 38.17 19.99 -17.80
C THR A 250 39.62 19.98 -17.33
N GLU A 251 40.46 20.75 -18.00
CA GLU A 251 41.84 20.97 -17.58
C GLU A 251 41.93 21.49 -16.13
N PRO A 252 43.02 21.19 -15.41
CA PRO A 252 43.28 21.78 -14.10
C PRO A 252 43.26 23.32 -14.16
N LEU A 253 42.76 23.94 -13.10
CA LEU A 253 42.66 25.39 -13.01
C LEU A 253 43.94 25.96 -12.40
N ALA A 254 44.66 26.78 -13.15
CA ALA A 254 45.90 27.40 -12.68
C ALA A 254 45.65 28.42 -11.58
N ASP A 255 46.59 28.56 -10.65
CA ASP A 255 46.52 29.53 -9.55
C ASP A 255 46.27 30.95 -10.06
N GLY A 256 45.33 31.67 -9.43
CA GLY A 256 44.94 33.02 -9.84
C GLY A 256 44.02 33.09 -11.07
N THR A 257 43.49 31.95 -11.55
CA THR A 257 42.52 31.91 -12.66
C THR A 257 41.11 31.51 -12.22
N ALA A 258 40.13 31.81 -13.07
CA ALA A 258 38.73 31.50 -12.86
C ALA A 258 38.08 31.01 -14.15
N VAL A 259 37.11 30.09 -14.06
CA VAL A 259 36.29 29.66 -15.20
C VAL A 259 34.82 29.68 -14.81
N ARG A 260 33.94 29.99 -15.77
CA ARG A 260 32.49 29.97 -15.51
C ARG A 260 32.06 28.53 -15.23
N ILE A 261 31.21 28.34 -14.23
CA ILE A 261 30.71 27.03 -13.87
C ILE A 261 29.21 27.06 -13.65
N ALA A 262 28.53 26.03 -14.11
CA ALA A 262 27.12 25.78 -13.85
C ALA A 262 26.93 24.86 -12.63
N THR A 263 25.78 24.96 -11.99
CA THR A 263 25.34 24.08 -10.91
C THR A 263 25.35 22.62 -11.37
N GLY A 264 25.88 21.72 -10.53
CA GLY A 264 26.04 20.30 -10.82
C GLY A 264 27.20 19.96 -11.75
N ALA A 265 27.91 20.95 -12.30
CA ALA A 265 29.10 20.70 -13.09
C ALA A 265 30.26 20.23 -12.21
N ARG A 266 31.13 19.39 -12.79
CA ARG A 266 32.32 18.86 -12.11
C ARG A 266 33.29 19.99 -11.78
N ILE A 267 33.81 20.00 -10.56
CA ILE A 267 34.86 20.95 -10.17
C ILE A 267 36.17 20.59 -10.87
N PRO A 268 36.82 21.54 -11.58
CA PRO A 268 38.15 21.33 -12.15
C PRO A 268 39.18 21.01 -11.07
N GLN A 269 40.21 20.24 -11.44
CA GLN A 269 41.31 19.98 -10.53
C GLN A 269 41.98 21.30 -10.08
N ASP A 270 42.48 21.34 -8.85
CA ASP A 270 43.18 22.47 -8.21
C ASP A 270 42.30 23.73 -7.95
N ALA A 271 41.00 23.67 -8.25
CA ALA A 271 40.04 24.67 -7.83
C ALA A 271 39.91 24.73 -6.29
N THR A 272 39.78 25.94 -5.76
CA THR A 272 39.71 26.19 -4.31
C THR A 272 38.31 26.56 -3.83
N ALA A 273 37.47 27.17 -4.68
CA ALA A 273 36.14 27.67 -4.30
C ALA A 273 35.26 27.94 -5.52
N VAL A 274 33.94 28.06 -5.30
CA VAL A 274 33.01 28.65 -6.26
C VAL A 274 32.54 30.02 -5.75
N ILE A 275 32.57 31.04 -6.61
CA ILE A 275 32.03 32.38 -6.36
C ILE A 275 30.75 32.51 -7.16
N ARG A 276 29.62 32.70 -6.46
CA ARG A 276 28.31 32.88 -7.10
C ARG A 276 28.32 34.07 -8.04
N ARG A 277 27.58 33.97 -9.15
CA ARG A 277 27.50 35.03 -10.16
C ARG A 277 27.12 36.38 -9.55
N GLU A 278 26.12 36.40 -8.66
CA GLU A 278 25.62 37.59 -7.95
C GLU A 278 26.63 38.17 -6.94
N HIS A 279 27.65 37.40 -6.54
CA HIS A 279 28.72 37.83 -5.64
C HIS A 279 30.04 38.07 -6.37
N SER A 280 29.98 38.27 -7.69
CA SER A 280 31.15 38.48 -8.52
C SER A 280 30.99 39.74 -9.37
N ARG A 281 32.11 40.42 -9.64
CA ARG A 281 32.17 41.49 -10.65
C ARG A 281 33.46 41.38 -11.46
N ILE A 282 33.41 41.76 -12.72
CA ILE A 282 34.59 41.93 -13.56
C ILE A 282 34.93 43.42 -13.60
N ASP A 283 36.19 43.78 -13.37
CA ASP A 283 36.64 45.17 -13.44
C ASP A 283 36.96 45.61 -14.89
N ALA A 284 37.34 46.88 -15.07
CA ALA A 284 37.68 47.41 -16.38
C ALA A 284 38.93 46.78 -17.02
N ALA A 285 39.77 46.10 -16.22
CA ALA A 285 40.94 45.36 -16.68
C ALA A 285 40.62 43.89 -17.00
N GLY A 286 39.35 43.47 -16.87
CA GLY A 286 38.92 42.10 -17.13
C GLY A 286 39.18 41.12 -15.99
N ARG A 287 39.59 41.58 -14.79
CA ARG A 287 39.84 40.72 -13.64
C ARG A 287 38.55 40.45 -12.87
N LEU A 288 38.39 39.22 -12.37
CA LEU A 288 37.28 38.80 -11.51
C LEU A 288 37.57 39.18 -10.06
N HIS A 289 36.59 39.83 -9.43
CA HIS A 289 36.59 40.18 -8.01
C HIS A 289 35.39 39.57 -7.32
N ALA A 290 35.60 39.01 -6.13
CA ALA A 290 34.51 38.65 -5.24
C ALA A 290 33.96 39.91 -4.56
N LEU A 291 32.65 39.98 -4.38
CA LEU A 291 31.97 41.03 -3.62
C LEU A 291 31.87 40.70 -2.11
N ARG A 292 32.28 39.48 -1.75
CA ARG A 292 32.29 38.93 -0.39
C ARG A 292 33.56 38.12 -0.20
N ASP A 293 33.89 37.82 1.04
CA ASP A 293 35.01 36.93 1.36
C ASP A 293 34.79 35.53 0.75
N VAL A 294 35.88 34.94 0.25
CA VAL A 294 35.88 33.61 -0.40
C VAL A 294 36.53 32.62 0.55
N VAL A 295 35.76 31.63 1.00
CA VAL A 295 36.26 30.56 1.87
C VAL A 295 36.63 29.34 1.03
N PRO A 296 37.79 28.69 1.26
CA PRO A 296 38.12 27.44 0.59
C PRO A 296 37.02 26.37 0.76
N GLY A 297 36.67 25.70 -0.32
CA GLY A 297 35.60 24.70 -0.38
C GLY A 297 34.17 25.28 -0.45
N GLN A 298 33.99 26.61 -0.40
CA GLN A 298 32.64 27.18 -0.47
C GLN A 298 31.94 26.81 -1.78
N ASP A 299 30.63 26.55 -1.67
CA ASP A 299 29.75 26.19 -2.79
C ASP A 299 30.28 25.01 -3.65
N ILE A 300 31.17 24.19 -3.11
CA ILE A 300 31.59 22.89 -3.65
C ILE A 300 30.91 21.80 -2.83
N ARG A 301 30.24 20.85 -3.50
CA ARG A 301 29.75 19.61 -2.90
C ARG A 301 30.80 18.53 -3.11
N PRO A 302 31.52 18.10 -2.06
CA PRO A 302 32.57 17.11 -2.21
C PRO A 302 32.01 15.77 -2.68
N ARG A 303 32.83 15.03 -3.42
CA ARG A 303 32.60 13.62 -3.73
C ARG A 303 32.30 12.84 -2.45
N ALA A 304 31.34 11.93 -2.55
CA ALA A 304 30.92 11.07 -1.45
C ALA A 304 30.43 11.83 -0.19
N GLN A 305 29.94 13.05 -0.35
CA GLN A 305 29.38 13.83 0.77
C GLN A 305 28.18 13.14 1.41
N GLU A 306 27.36 12.44 0.62
CA GLU A 306 26.20 11.68 1.11
C GLU A 306 26.57 10.24 1.46
N CYS A 307 27.26 9.53 0.55
CA CYS A 307 27.75 8.18 0.81
C CYS A 307 28.93 7.80 -0.10
N ARG A 308 29.72 6.83 0.35
CA ARG A 308 30.75 6.15 -0.43
C ARG A 308 30.23 4.83 -1.01
N THR A 309 30.86 4.41 -2.09
CA THR A 309 30.68 3.08 -2.68
C THR A 309 30.83 2.00 -1.61
N GLY A 310 29.83 1.12 -1.53
CA GLY A 310 29.74 0.03 -0.56
C GLY A 310 29.01 0.40 0.73
N ASP A 311 28.70 1.67 0.99
CA ASP A 311 27.94 2.06 2.17
C ASP A 311 26.50 1.48 2.11
N PRO A 312 25.98 0.96 3.24
CA PRO A 312 24.60 0.50 3.31
C PRO A 312 23.65 1.70 3.27
N LEU A 313 22.72 1.70 2.31
CA LEU A 313 21.72 2.75 2.16
C LEU A 313 20.40 2.37 2.82
N LEU A 314 19.88 1.17 2.50
CA LEU A 314 18.63 0.65 3.06
C LEU A 314 18.75 -0.85 3.33
N PRO A 315 18.13 -1.36 4.40
CA PRO A 315 18.12 -2.79 4.67
C PRO A 315 17.21 -3.56 3.70
N ALA A 316 17.42 -4.88 3.62
CA ALA A 316 16.41 -5.78 3.07
C ALA A 316 15.09 -5.64 3.87
N GLY A 317 13.94 -5.82 3.20
CA GLY A 317 12.63 -5.62 3.81
C GLY A 317 12.08 -4.20 3.66
N SER A 318 12.87 -3.24 3.17
CA SER A 318 12.36 -1.90 2.85
C SER A 318 11.39 -1.92 1.67
N VAL A 319 10.27 -1.23 1.80
CA VAL A 319 9.33 -1.01 0.70
C VAL A 319 9.89 0.05 -0.25
N VAL A 320 9.91 -0.26 -1.55
CA VAL A 320 10.37 0.65 -2.59
C VAL A 320 9.33 1.75 -2.80
N SER A 321 9.61 2.93 -2.24
CA SER A 321 8.85 4.16 -2.46
C SER A 321 9.43 4.99 -3.62
N PRO A 322 8.77 6.07 -4.08
CA PRO A 322 9.36 6.96 -5.08
C PRO A 322 10.73 7.53 -4.67
N ALA A 323 10.92 7.83 -3.38
CA ALA A 323 12.21 8.30 -2.86
C ALA A 323 13.28 7.19 -2.90
N VAL A 324 12.90 5.95 -2.59
CA VAL A 324 13.81 4.79 -2.69
C VAL A 324 14.23 4.55 -4.15
N LEU A 325 13.31 4.71 -5.12
CA LEU A 325 13.65 4.62 -6.54
C LEU A 325 14.68 5.67 -6.95
N GLY A 326 14.48 6.92 -6.52
CA GLY A 326 15.44 8.01 -6.80
C GLY A 326 16.80 7.74 -6.18
N LEU A 327 16.84 7.27 -4.93
CA LEU A 327 18.08 6.91 -4.24
C LEU A 327 18.80 5.73 -4.92
N ALA A 328 18.06 4.68 -5.30
CA ALA A 328 18.63 3.53 -6.00
C ALA A 328 19.20 3.92 -7.37
N ALA A 329 18.48 4.74 -8.14
CA ALA A 329 18.96 5.26 -9.41
C ALA A 329 20.22 6.11 -9.24
N ALA A 330 20.23 7.03 -8.27
CA ALA A 330 21.41 7.83 -7.95
C ALA A 330 22.60 6.93 -7.58
N ALA A 331 22.36 5.91 -6.75
CA ALA A 331 23.34 4.92 -6.32
C ALA A 331 23.83 4.00 -7.45
N GLY A 332 23.27 4.08 -8.65
CA GLY A 332 23.74 3.39 -9.87
C GLY A 332 23.01 2.11 -10.24
N TYR A 333 21.84 1.83 -9.67
CA TYR A 333 21.04 0.65 -10.03
C TYR A 333 20.20 0.89 -11.28
N ASP A 334 20.11 -0.13 -12.15
CA ASP A 334 19.10 -0.22 -13.22
C ASP A 334 17.96 -1.18 -12.83
N GLU A 335 18.27 -2.17 -11.99
CA GLU A 335 17.36 -3.19 -11.48
C GLU A 335 17.50 -3.32 -9.96
N LEU A 336 16.42 -3.74 -9.29
CA LEU A 336 16.40 -4.04 -7.87
C LEU A 336 16.06 -5.51 -7.64
N LEU A 337 16.78 -6.14 -6.71
CA LEU A 337 16.44 -7.46 -6.22
C LEU A 337 15.29 -7.34 -5.20
N THR A 338 14.11 -7.84 -5.56
CA THR A 338 12.88 -7.68 -4.76
C THR A 338 12.26 -9.01 -4.38
N ALA A 339 11.46 -9.04 -3.32
CA ALA A 339 10.66 -10.21 -2.98
C ALA A 339 9.58 -10.46 -4.05
N GLY A 340 9.37 -11.72 -4.43
CA GLY A 340 8.29 -12.11 -5.32
C GLY A 340 6.91 -11.71 -4.79
N ARG A 341 6.03 -11.23 -5.67
CA ARG A 341 4.65 -10.84 -5.32
C ARG A 341 3.74 -12.07 -5.22
N PRO A 342 2.78 -12.11 -4.28
CA PRO A 342 1.79 -13.18 -4.21
C PRO A 342 0.86 -13.12 -5.39
N ARG A 343 0.69 -14.25 -6.07
CA ARG A 343 -0.33 -14.44 -7.10
C ARG A 343 -1.68 -14.63 -6.42
N VAL A 344 -2.66 -13.85 -6.83
CA VAL A 344 -4.01 -13.89 -6.27
C VAL A 344 -5.03 -14.12 -7.37
N GLU A 345 -5.96 -15.04 -7.14
CA GLU A 345 -7.13 -15.25 -7.99
C GLU A 345 -8.40 -14.92 -7.21
N VAL A 346 -9.29 -14.14 -7.82
CA VAL A 346 -10.58 -13.76 -7.24
C VAL A 346 -11.69 -14.54 -7.93
N LEU A 347 -12.47 -15.27 -7.14
CA LEU A 347 -13.63 -16.04 -7.57
C LEU A 347 -14.90 -15.33 -7.07
N VAL A 348 -15.66 -14.77 -8.01
CA VAL A 348 -16.92 -14.08 -7.72
C VAL A 348 -18.06 -15.11 -7.78
N LEU A 349 -18.77 -15.29 -6.65
CA LEU A 349 -19.89 -16.23 -6.52
C LEU A 349 -21.22 -15.46 -6.50
N GLY A 350 -22.30 -16.12 -6.94
CA GLY A 350 -23.64 -15.54 -7.03
C GLY A 350 -24.20 -15.58 -8.44
N ASP A 351 -25.18 -16.45 -8.67
CA ASP A 351 -25.96 -16.56 -9.91
C ASP A 351 -26.81 -15.29 -10.18
N GLU A 352 -27.10 -14.50 -9.15
CA GLU A 352 -27.82 -13.23 -9.24
C GLU A 352 -27.00 -12.07 -9.85
N LEU A 353 -25.68 -12.25 -10.01
CA LEU A 353 -24.79 -11.16 -10.39
C LEU A 353 -24.82 -10.85 -11.89
N LEU A 354 -25.01 -9.58 -12.23
CA LEU A 354 -24.80 -9.03 -13.57
C LEU A 354 -23.36 -8.52 -13.68
N THR A 355 -22.76 -8.70 -14.84
CA THR A 355 -21.44 -8.12 -15.17
C THR A 355 -21.55 -6.80 -15.91
N GLU A 356 -22.72 -6.51 -16.51
CA GLU A 356 -23.02 -5.30 -17.27
C GLU A 356 -24.49 -4.85 -17.10
N GLY A 357 -24.84 -3.63 -17.52
CA GLY A 357 -26.20 -3.09 -17.39
C GLY A 357 -26.65 -2.70 -15.98
N LEU A 358 -27.95 -2.41 -15.88
CA LEU A 358 -28.66 -2.05 -14.65
C LEU A 358 -29.23 -3.30 -13.96
N PRO A 359 -29.40 -3.32 -12.62
CA PRO A 359 -30.15 -4.37 -11.92
C PRO A 359 -31.59 -4.51 -12.45
N HIS A 360 -32.06 -5.74 -12.61
CA HIS A 360 -33.42 -6.07 -13.04
C HIS A 360 -33.80 -7.50 -12.61
N ASP A 361 -35.09 -7.80 -12.46
CA ASP A 361 -35.62 -9.16 -12.25
C ASP A 361 -34.95 -9.99 -11.14
N GLY A 362 -34.55 -9.34 -10.04
CA GLY A 362 -33.86 -9.99 -8.92
C GLY A 362 -32.35 -10.18 -9.12
N LEU A 363 -31.80 -9.73 -10.24
CA LEU A 363 -30.38 -9.68 -10.54
C LEU A 363 -29.79 -8.33 -10.11
N ILE A 364 -28.59 -8.36 -9.51
CA ILE A 364 -27.88 -7.19 -9.02
C ILE A 364 -26.52 -7.07 -9.68
N ARG A 365 -25.93 -5.87 -9.72
CA ARG A 365 -24.63 -5.66 -10.37
C ARG A 365 -23.48 -6.13 -9.46
N ASP A 366 -22.52 -6.87 -10.02
CA ASP A 366 -21.26 -7.16 -9.34
C ASP A 366 -20.52 -5.85 -9.01
N ALA A 367 -20.36 -5.59 -7.72
CA ALA A 367 -19.63 -4.46 -7.19
C ALA A 367 -18.27 -4.87 -6.57
N LEU A 368 -18.04 -6.16 -6.32
CA LEU A 368 -16.84 -6.66 -5.67
C LEU A 368 -15.74 -7.00 -6.67
N GLY A 369 -16.08 -7.63 -7.79
CA GLY A 369 -15.12 -8.00 -8.83
C GLY A 369 -14.28 -6.81 -9.32
N PRO A 370 -14.90 -5.70 -9.76
CA PRO A 370 -14.16 -4.50 -10.17
C PRO A 370 -13.33 -3.84 -9.06
N MET A 371 -13.74 -4.01 -7.79
CA MET A 371 -13.10 -3.37 -6.64
C MET A 371 -11.87 -4.14 -6.15
N LEU A 372 -11.94 -5.48 -6.10
CA LEU A 372 -10.95 -6.31 -5.41
C LEU A 372 -9.60 -6.35 -6.13
N GLY A 373 -9.58 -6.44 -7.46
CA GLY A 373 -8.34 -6.53 -8.24
C GLY A 373 -7.35 -5.37 -7.94
N PRO A 374 -7.75 -4.10 -8.17
CA PRO A 374 -6.90 -2.95 -7.87
C PRO A 374 -6.49 -2.87 -6.38
N TRP A 375 -7.39 -3.21 -5.47
CA TRP A 375 -7.12 -3.17 -4.02
C TRP A 375 -6.05 -4.18 -3.60
N LEU A 376 -6.19 -5.44 -4.06
CA LEU A 376 -5.20 -6.50 -3.85
C LEU A 376 -3.85 -6.13 -4.48
N GLY A 377 -3.89 -5.51 -5.67
CA GLY A 377 -2.72 -4.93 -6.32
C GLY A 377 -1.98 -3.91 -5.44
N ALA A 378 -2.70 -2.97 -4.84
CA ALA A 378 -2.14 -1.98 -3.91
C ALA A 378 -1.61 -2.60 -2.60
N LEU A 379 -2.15 -3.76 -2.20
CA LEU A 379 -1.63 -4.57 -1.10
C LEU A 379 -0.37 -5.37 -1.48
N GLY A 380 0.06 -5.32 -2.75
CA GLY A 380 1.32 -5.91 -3.22
C GLY A 380 1.14 -7.25 -3.93
N ALA A 381 -0.09 -7.67 -4.21
CA ALA A 381 -0.38 -8.90 -4.95
C ALA A 381 -0.31 -8.71 -6.47
N ASP A 382 0.04 -9.78 -7.18
CA ASP A 382 -0.18 -9.92 -8.62
C ASP A 382 -1.53 -10.62 -8.84
N VAL A 383 -2.53 -9.90 -9.34
CA VAL A 383 -3.88 -10.45 -9.53
C VAL A 383 -3.96 -11.12 -10.89
N ILE A 384 -3.94 -12.45 -10.91
CA ILE A 384 -3.84 -13.24 -12.15
C ILE A 384 -5.19 -13.44 -12.84
N ALA A 385 -6.29 -13.38 -12.09
CA ALA A 385 -7.64 -13.48 -12.63
C ALA A 385 -8.68 -12.94 -11.63
N VAL A 386 -9.74 -12.35 -12.19
CA VAL A 386 -11.02 -12.09 -11.51
C VAL A 386 -12.08 -12.74 -12.37
N ARG A 387 -12.70 -13.82 -11.90
CA ARG A 387 -13.66 -14.58 -12.71
C ARG A 387 -14.86 -14.99 -11.89
N ARG A 388 -16.00 -15.04 -12.56
CA ARG A 388 -17.23 -15.59 -11.99
C ARG A 388 -17.18 -17.11 -12.00
N VAL A 389 -17.66 -17.72 -10.93
CA VAL A 389 -17.86 -19.17 -10.84
C VAL A 389 -19.33 -19.42 -10.58
N GLY A 390 -19.93 -20.38 -11.27
CA GLY A 390 -21.34 -20.73 -11.05
C GLY A 390 -21.55 -21.37 -9.68
N ASP A 391 -22.76 -21.26 -9.13
CA ASP A 391 -23.08 -21.65 -7.74
C ASP A 391 -23.23 -23.17 -7.51
N THR A 392 -22.46 -24.00 -8.22
CA THR A 392 -22.37 -25.43 -7.91
C THR A 392 -21.14 -25.72 -7.05
N ALA A 393 -21.30 -26.58 -6.05
CA ALA A 393 -20.20 -26.99 -5.19
C ALA A 393 -19.05 -27.65 -5.98
N ASP A 394 -19.35 -28.34 -7.08
CA ASP A 394 -18.33 -28.97 -7.93
C ASP A 394 -17.56 -27.93 -8.75
N ALA A 395 -18.23 -26.94 -9.37
CA ALA A 395 -17.54 -25.88 -10.09
C ALA A 395 -16.64 -25.04 -9.17
N LEU A 396 -17.12 -24.71 -7.96
CA LEU A 396 -16.31 -24.01 -6.98
C LEU A 396 -15.13 -24.85 -6.49
N HIS A 397 -15.33 -26.16 -6.27
CA HIS A 397 -14.25 -27.07 -5.90
C HIS A 397 -13.17 -27.15 -6.98
N GLU A 398 -13.55 -27.30 -8.25
CA GLU A 398 -12.61 -27.31 -9.38
C GLU A 398 -11.88 -25.96 -9.51
N ALA A 399 -12.58 -24.84 -9.35
CA ALA A 399 -11.97 -23.52 -9.41
C ALA A 399 -10.94 -23.29 -8.28
N VAL A 400 -11.27 -23.69 -7.05
CA VAL A 400 -10.38 -23.54 -5.89
C VAL A 400 -9.15 -24.47 -6.02
N THR A 401 -9.38 -25.76 -6.31
CA THR A 401 -8.29 -26.75 -6.34
C THR A 401 -7.40 -26.60 -7.57
N GLY A 402 -7.98 -26.23 -8.72
CA GLY A 402 -7.27 -26.04 -9.98
C GLY A 402 -6.59 -24.67 -10.13
N SER A 403 -6.82 -23.71 -9.22
CA SER A 403 -6.10 -22.44 -9.23
C SER A 403 -4.59 -22.65 -9.06
N GLY A 404 -3.77 -21.80 -9.68
CA GLY A 404 -2.32 -21.75 -9.44
C GLY A 404 -1.89 -20.58 -8.53
N ALA A 405 -2.84 -19.87 -7.93
CA ALA A 405 -2.59 -18.69 -7.10
C ALA A 405 -2.13 -19.07 -5.69
N ASP A 406 -1.25 -18.27 -5.09
CA ASP A 406 -0.84 -18.42 -3.69
C ASP A 406 -2.01 -18.20 -2.71
N LEU A 407 -2.94 -17.31 -3.11
CA LEU A 407 -4.15 -16.99 -2.38
C LEU A 407 -5.34 -16.98 -3.35
N VAL A 408 -6.38 -17.73 -3.02
CA VAL A 408 -7.70 -17.63 -3.64
C VAL A 408 -8.60 -16.76 -2.76
N VAL A 409 -9.28 -15.78 -3.36
CA VAL A 409 -10.27 -14.95 -2.67
C VAL A 409 -11.64 -15.26 -3.24
N THR A 410 -12.60 -15.66 -2.41
CA THR A 410 -13.99 -15.84 -2.84
C THR A 410 -14.86 -14.69 -2.35
N THR A 411 -15.91 -14.33 -3.08
CA THR A 411 -16.91 -13.36 -2.63
C THR A 411 -18.28 -14.00 -2.52
N GLY A 412 -18.91 -13.91 -1.35
CA GLY A 412 -20.19 -14.58 -1.09
C GLY A 412 -20.02 -16.04 -0.67
N GLY A 413 -21.15 -16.68 -0.39
CA GLY A 413 -21.21 -18.12 -0.06
C GLY A 413 -20.52 -18.55 1.23
N THR A 414 -20.24 -17.62 2.15
CA THR A 414 -19.54 -17.90 3.42
C THR A 414 -20.43 -17.92 4.66
N ALA A 415 -21.70 -17.53 4.55
CA ALA A 415 -22.62 -17.50 5.70
C ALA A 415 -23.37 -18.83 5.83
N ALA A 416 -23.56 -19.31 7.06
CA ALA A 416 -24.38 -20.49 7.34
C ALA A 416 -25.81 -20.29 6.80
N GLY A 417 -26.15 -21.02 5.74
CA GLY A 417 -27.41 -20.87 5.03
C GLY A 417 -27.46 -21.73 3.77
N PRO A 418 -28.57 -21.67 3.01
CA PRO A 418 -28.75 -22.48 1.80
C PRO A 418 -27.75 -22.17 0.68
N VAL A 419 -27.05 -21.03 0.77
CA VAL A 419 -26.04 -20.55 -0.18
C VAL A 419 -24.61 -20.72 0.34
N ASP A 420 -24.40 -21.49 1.41
CA ASP A 420 -23.05 -21.81 1.90
C ASP A 420 -22.36 -22.82 0.98
N HIS A 421 -21.64 -22.28 -0.01
CA HIS A 421 -20.90 -23.09 -0.98
C HIS A 421 -19.44 -23.29 -0.56
N VAL A 422 -18.89 -22.39 0.27
CA VAL A 422 -17.45 -22.39 0.57
C VAL A 422 -17.09 -23.48 1.59
N HIS A 423 -17.85 -23.66 2.68
CA HIS A 423 -17.50 -24.68 3.69
C HIS A 423 -17.55 -26.12 3.16
N PRO A 424 -18.57 -26.54 2.36
CA PRO A 424 -18.56 -27.85 1.74
C PRO A 424 -17.35 -28.08 0.82
N VAL A 425 -16.96 -27.06 0.04
CA VAL A 425 -15.81 -27.13 -0.86
C VAL A 425 -14.50 -27.27 -0.10
N LEU A 426 -14.31 -26.49 0.96
CA LEU A 426 -13.13 -26.58 1.82
C LEU A 426 -13.03 -27.96 2.48
N ARG A 427 -14.15 -28.50 2.97
CA ARG A 427 -14.20 -29.86 3.53
C ARG A 427 -13.84 -30.92 2.49
N LYS A 428 -14.38 -30.82 1.27
CA LYS A 428 -14.08 -31.72 0.15
C LYS A 428 -12.60 -31.64 -0.27
N ALA A 429 -12.01 -30.45 -0.22
CA ALA A 429 -10.59 -30.23 -0.52
C ALA A 429 -9.63 -30.65 0.62
N GLY A 430 -10.15 -31.07 1.78
CA GLY A 430 -9.34 -31.40 2.95
C GLY A 430 -8.63 -30.19 3.56
N ALA A 431 -9.16 -28.99 3.33
CA ALA A 431 -8.58 -27.74 3.82
C ALA A 431 -8.76 -27.60 5.34
N GLU A 432 -7.80 -26.93 5.97
CA GLU A 432 -7.85 -26.57 7.39
C GLU A 432 -8.44 -25.17 7.56
N LEU A 433 -9.52 -25.04 8.33
CA LEU A 433 -10.08 -23.75 8.71
C LEU A 433 -9.24 -23.11 9.81
N LEU A 434 -8.55 -22.02 9.49
CA LEU A 434 -7.74 -21.24 10.42
C LEU A 434 -8.57 -20.18 11.16
N VAL A 435 -9.54 -19.59 10.46
CA VAL A 435 -10.55 -18.67 11.00
C VAL A 435 -11.89 -19.04 10.38
N ASP A 436 -12.89 -19.27 11.22
CA ASP A 436 -14.27 -19.62 10.83
C ASP A 436 -15.24 -18.65 11.52
N GLY A 437 -15.38 -17.47 10.90
CA GLY A 437 -16.14 -16.35 11.44
C GLY A 437 -15.37 -15.49 12.43
N VAL A 438 -15.69 -14.20 12.43
CA VAL A 438 -15.03 -13.18 13.27
C VAL A 438 -16.07 -12.37 14.04
N LYS A 439 -15.78 -12.01 15.29
CA LYS A 439 -16.60 -11.12 16.13
C LYS A 439 -16.47 -9.66 15.70
N VAL A 440 -16.93 -9.38 14.47
CA VAL A 440 -16.85 -8.06 13.83
C VAL A 440 -18.11 -7.73 13.03
N ARG A 441 -18.46 -6.45 13.00
CA ARG A 441 -19.57 -5.90 12.19
C ARG A 441 -19.11 -4.72 11.33
N PRO A 442 -19.46 -4.69 10.04
CA PRO A 442 -19.94 -5.81 9.24
C PRO A 442 -18.80 -6.83 9.01
N GLY A 443 -19.12 -8.04 8.53
CA GLY A 443 -18.09 -9.00 8.11
C GLY A 443 -18.07 -10.35 8.81
N HIS A 444 -18.93 -10.58 9.81
CA HIS A 444 -18.92 -11.78 10.64
C HIS A 444 -18.63 -13.12 9.95
N PRO A 445 -19.27 -13.50 8.82
CA PRO A 445 -19.06 -14.82 8.21
C PRO A 445 -17.81 -14.89 7.32
N MET A 446 -16.83 -14.00 7.49
CA MET A 446 -15.53 -14.12 6.81
C MET A 446 -14.76 -15.35 7.31
N LEU A 447 -13.96 -15.97 6.45
CA LEU A 447 -13.15 -17.12 6.81
C LEU A 447 -11.76 -17.08 6.18
N LEU A 448 -10.83 -17.81 6.80
CA LEU A 448 -9.49 -18.07 6.29
C LEU A 448 -9.21 -19.56 6.41
N ALA A 449 -8.81 -20.18 5.30
CA ALA A 449 -8.43 -21.58 5.25
C ALA A 449 -7.05 -21.78 4.63
N ARG A 450 -6.39 -22.88 5.01
CA ARG A 450 -5.18 -23.39 4.37
C ARG A 450 -5.51 -24.66 3.59
N LEU A 451 -5.21 -24.66 2.30
CA LEU A 451 -5.34 -25.83 1.43
C LEU A 451 -4.24 -26.85 1.74
N THR A 452 -4.44 -28.09 1.30
CA THR A 452 -3.53 -29.22 1.58
C THR A 452 -2.13 -29.06 1.01
N ASP A 453 -1.97 -28.24 -0.02
CA ASP A 453 -0.70 -27.89 -0.65
C ASP A 453 -0.06 -26.60 -0.06
N GLY A 454 -0.63 -26.05 1.01
CA GLY A 454 -0.11 -24.89 1.73
C GLY A 454 -0.60 -23.53 1.23
N ARG A 455 -1.32 -23.48 0.10
CA ARG A 455 -1.97 -22.25 -0.39
C ARG A 455 -3.11 -21.82 0.53
N HIS A 456 -3.53 -20.56 0.42
CA HIS A 456 -4.57 -20.02 1.28
C HIS A 456 -5.86 -19.70 0.51
N LEU A 457 -6.99 -19.74 1.22
CA LEU A 457 -8.25 -19.22 0.75
C LEU A 457 -8.81 -18.22 1.77
N VAL A 458 -9.18 -17.03 1.31
CA VAL A 458 -9.95 -16.07 2.11
C VAL A 458 -11.37 -15.99 1.53
N GLY A 459 -12.35 -16.34 2.35
CA GLY A 459 -13.75 -16.20 2.02
C GLY A 459 -14.27 -14.86 2.50
N LEU A 460 -14.63 -13.98 1.57
CA LEU A 460 -15.26 -12.70 1.85
C LEU A 460 -16.79 -12.83 1.84
N PRO A 461 -17.50 -12.16 2.75
CA PRO A 461 -18.96 -12.05 2.68
C PRO A 461 -19.43 -11.40 1.37
N GLY A 462 -20.65 -11.71 0.91
CA GLY A 462 -21.19 -11.15 -0.34
C GLY A 462 -21.63 -9.68 -0.25
N ASN A 463 -21.96 -9.20 0.95
CA ASN A 463 -22.31 -7.80 1.18
C ASN A 463 -21.07 -6.89 1.03
N PRO A 464 -21.10 -5.83 0.21
CA PRO A 464 -19.88 -5.12 -0.17
C PRO A 464 -19.01 -4.56 0.97
N LEU A 465 -19.57 -3.86 1.95
CA LEU A 465 -18.78 -3.35 3.09
C LEU A 465 -18.34 -4.49 4.01
N ALA A 466 -19.14 -5.55 4.13
CA ALA A 466 -18.73 -6.76 4.86
C ALA A 466 -17.55 -7.47 4.18
N ALA A 467 -17.48 -7.47 2.85
CA ALA A 467 -16.34 -7.96 2.08
C ALA A 467 -15.09 -7.11 2.33
N VAL A 468 -15.23 -5.79 2.34
CA VAL A 468 -14.12 -4.86 2.70
C VAL A 468 -13.63 -5.13 4.12
N SER A 469 -14.52 -5.35 5.09
CA SER A 469 -14.14 -5.77 6.43
C SER A 469 -13.33 -7.07 6.41
N GLY A 470 -13.76 -8.07 5.64
CA GLY A 470 -13.01 -9.33 5.48
C GLY A 470 -11.65 -9.14 4.82
N LEU A 471 -11.57 -8.26 3.82
CA LEU A 471 -10.34 -7.91 3.12
C LEU A 471 -9.32 -7.29 4.11
N LEU A 472 -9.73 -6.31 4.90
CA LEU A 472 -8.84 -5.63 5.87
C LEU A 472 -8.52 -6.50 7.09
N THR A 473 -9.42 -7.40 7.47
CA THR A 473 -9.25 -8.27 8.65
C THR A 473 -8.41 -9.51 8.33
N LEU A 474 -8.59 -10.14 7.17
CA LEU A 474 -7.95 -11.42 6.85
C LEU A 474 -6.98 -11.30 5.67
N ALA A 475 -7.45 -10.84 4.50
CA ALA A 475 -6.63 -10.84 3.30
C ALA A 475 -5.42 -9.90 3.40
N ALA A 476 -5.60 -8.70 3.94
CA ALA A 476 -4.55 -7.68 4.03
C ALA A 476 -3.37 -8.09 4.93
N PRO A 477 -3.56 -8.54 6.19
CA PRO A 477 -2.43 -9.03 7.00
C PRO A 477 -1.79 -10.31 6.41
N LEU A 478 -2.58 -11.21 5.81
CA LEU A 478 -2.06 -12.39 5.13
C LEU A 478 -1.16 -12.01 3.93
N LEU A 479 -1.65 -11.12 3.06
CA LEU A 479 -0.93 -10.68 1.87
C LEU A 479 0.33 -9.89 2.20
N ARG A 480 0.31 -9.05 3.24
CA ARG A 480 1.51 -8.37 3.71
C ARG A 480 2.59 -9.37 4.07
N ALA A 481 2.25 -10.38 4.87
CA ALA A 481 3.18 -11.44 5.24
C ALA A 481 3.68 -12.23 4.01
N LEU A 482 2.79 -12.63 3.10
CA LEU A 482 3.16 -13.34 1.87
C LEU A 482 4.04 -12.49 0.94
N ALA A 483 3.83 -11.18 0.89
CA ALA A 483 4.61 -10.24 0.07
C ALA A 483 5.89 -9.75 0.76
N ALA A 484 6.24 -10.31 1.93
CA ALA A 484 7.32 -9.84 2.79
C ALA A 484 7.24 -8.35 3.15
N ARG A 485 6.04 -7.75 3.08
CA ARG A 485 5.82 -6.35 3.42
C ARG A 485 5.75 -6.20 4.95
N PRO A 486 6.37 -5.15 5.51
CA PRO A 486 6.21 -4.85 6.92
C PRO A 486 4.75 -4.53 7.23
N GLU A 487 4.31 -4.94 8.42
CA GLU A 487 3.02 -4.49 8.96
C GLU A 487 3.13 -3.00 9.29
N PRO A 488 2.16 -2.16 8.91
CA PRO A 488 2.13 -0.76 9.35
C PRO A 488 2.12 -0.68 10.87
N GLU A 489 2.81 0.31 11.41
CA GLU A 489 2.72 0.60 12.84
C GLU A 489 1.27 1.02 13.17
N PRO A 490 0.59 0.31 14.10
CA PRO A 490 -0.75 0.70 14.50
C PRO A 490 -0.71 2.09 15.14
N TYR A 491 -1.56 2.98 14.68
CA TYR A 491 -1.74 4.29 15.28
C TYR A 491 -3.19 4.50 15.67
N ARG A 492 -3.41 5.42 16.61
CA ARG A 492 -4.73 5.82 17.07
C ARG A 492 -4.92 7.32 16.90
N VAL A 493 -6.14 7.73 16.64
CA VAL A 493 -6.52 9.14 16.50
C VAL A 493 -7.87 9.39 17.16
N PRO A 494 -8.09 10.60 17.70
CA PRO A 494 -9.36 10.95 18.31
C PRO A 494 -10.47 10.98 17.26
N VAL A 495 -11.64 10.48 17.63
CA VAL A 495 -12.85 10.61 16.81
C VAL A 495 -13.57 11.91 17.12
N HIS A 496 -14.07 12.61 16.10
CA HIS A 496 -14.73 13.92 16.29
C HIS A 496 -16.18 13.80 16.75
N GLU A 497 -16.82 12.68 16.47
CA GLU A 497 -18.23 12.45 16.74
C GLU A 497 -18.45 11.12 17.45
N GLU A 498 -19.62 10.95 18.07
CA GLU A 498 -19.99 9.68 18.68
C GLU A 498 -20.13 8.59 17.61
N VAL A 499 -19.52 7.44 17.87
CA VAL A 499 -19.65 6.26 17.02
C VAL A 499 -20.43 5.20 17.76
N GLN A 500 -21.62 4.89 17.25
CA GLN A 500 -22.45 3.84 17.82
C GLN A 500 -21.71 2.49 17.80
N GLY A 501 -21.66 1.80 18.94
CA GLY A 501 -21.05 0.49 19.04
C GLY A 501 -22.00 -0.67 18.75
N HIS A 502 -21.45 -1.88 18.76
CA HIS A 502 -22.21 -3.10 18.98
C HIS A 502 -22.01 -3.57 20.43
N PRO A 503 -22.97 -4.23 21.08
CA PRO A 503 -22.81 -4.65 22.49
C PRO A 503 -21.64 -5.60 22.74
N TYR A 504 -21.27 -6.42 21.74
CA TYR A 504 -20.30 -7.51 21.92
C TYR A 504 -19.21 -7.59 20.85
N ASP A 505 -19.42 -6.96 19.69
CA ASP A 505 -18.56 -7.16 18.51
C ASP A 505 -17.80 -5.87 18.24
N THR A 506 -16.59 -5.99 17.71
CA THR A 506 -15.87 -4.85 17.12
C THR A 506 -16.67 -4.32 15.93
N ARG A 507 -16.77 -3.00 15.76
CA ARG A 507 -17.26 -2.41 14.51
C ARG A 507 -16.10 -1.87 13.68
N LEU A 508 -16.17 -2.08 12.38
CA LEU A 508 -15.35 -1.35 11.42
C LEU A 508 -16.22 -0.29 10.76
N VAL A 509 -15.89 0.97 10.99
CA VAL A 509 -16.68 2.12 10.52
C VAL A 509 -15.84 2.95 9.56
N PRO A 510 -16.28 3.18 8.31
CA PRO A 510 -15.58 4.07 7.39
C PRO A 510 -15.43 5.47 8.01
N VAL A 511 -14.23 6.02 7.93
CA VAL A 511 -13.92 7.36 8.45
C VAL A 511 -13.16 8.17 7.42
N SER A 512 -13.25 9.49 7.54
CA SER A 512 -12.42 10.43 6.79
C SER A 512 -11.56 11.26 7.73
N HIS A 513 -10.29 11.42 7.36
CA HIS A 513 -9.32 12.19 8.11
C HIS A 513 -9.65 13.69 8.05
N ARG A 514 -9.64 14.34 9.20
CA ARG A 514 -9.83 15.78 9.36
C ARG A 514 -8.72 16.34 10.23
N ARG A 515 -8.59 17.66 10.26
CA ARG A 515 -7.59 18.29 11.13
C ARG A 515 -7.86 17.90 12.58
N GLY A 516 -6.90 17.22 13.19
CA GLY A 516 -6.94 16.85 14.60
C GLY A 516 -7.66 15.55 14.94
N GLY A 517 -8.10 14.75 13.96
CA GLY A 517 -8.79 13.48 14.22
C GLY A 517 -9.52 12.92 13.00
N VAL A 518 -10.50 12.05 13.24
CA VAL A 518 -11.31 11.43 12.17
C VAL A 518 -12.80 11.68 12.36
N LEU A 519 -13.50 11.81 11.24
CA LEU A 519 -14.95 11.91 11.18
C LEU A 519 -15.55 10.56 10.74
N PRO A 520 -16.43 9.93 11.54
CA PRO A 520 -17.14 8.73 11.11
C PRO A 520 -18.13 9.05 9.98
N LEU A 521 -18.24 8.15 9.00
CA LEU A 521 -19.15 8.32 7.87
C LEU A 521 -20.47 7.57 8.11
N HIS A 522 -21.57 8.17 7.68
CA HIS A 522 -22.93 7.68 7.95
C HIS A 522 -23.31 6.44 7.13
N TYR A 523 -22.82 6.32 5.89
CA TYR A 523 -23.12 5.17 5.02
C TYR A 523 -22.26 3.95 5.36
N ASN A 524 -22.51 3.36 6.53
CA ASN A 524 -21.70 2.28 7.13
C ASN A 524 -22.46 0.94 7.32
N GLY A 525 -23.60 0.79 6.64
CA GLY A 525 -24.33 -0.48 6.59
C GLY A 525 -23.60 -1.58 5.80
N PRO A 526 -23.83 -2.87 6.08
CA PRO A 526 -23.06 -3.98 5.52
C PRO A 526 -23.04 -4.02 3.98
N ALA A 527 -24.11 -3.58 3.32
CA ALA A 527 -24.23 -3.56 1.87
C ALA A 527 -23.91 -2.19 1.23
N MET A 528 -23.49 -1.20 2.01
CA MET A 528 -23.30 0.18 1.53
C MET A 528 -21.87 0.41 1.04
N LEU A 529 -21.72 0.98 -0.16
CA LEU A 529 -20.41 1.36 -0.72
C LEU A 529 -20.11 2.85 -0.65
N ARG A 530 -21.12 3.70 -0.44
CA ARG A 530 -20.94 5.16 -0.44
C ARG A 530 -19.98 5.63 0.65
N GLY A 531 -20.02 5.03 1.83
CA GLY A 531 -19.12 5.38 2.93
C GLY A 531 -17.68 5.03 2.62
N ILE A 532 -17.41 3.79 2.16
CA ILE A 532 -16.03 3.37 1.83
C ILE A 532 -15.45 4.14 0.65
N ALA A 533 -16.27 4.52 -0.34
CA ALA A 533 -15.82 5.32 -1.49
C ALA A 533 -15.35 6.73 -1.11
N ALA A 534 -15.82 7.28 0.01
CA ALA A 534 -15.44 8.60 0.53
C ALA A 534 -14.50 8.52 1.75
N ALA A 535 -14.07 7.32 2.13
CA ALA A 535 -13.26 7.10 3.32
C ALA A 535 -11.77 7.17 3.02
N ASP A 536 -11.02 7.54 4.06
CA ASP A 536 -9.56 7.44 4.12
C ASP A 536 -9.15 6.18 4.89
N GLY A 537 -10.00 5.71 5.82
CA GLY A 537 -9.73 4.55 6.65
C GLY A 537 -11.00 3.89 7.18
N LEU A 538 -10.84 2.79 7.91
CA LEU A 538 -11.88 2.27 8.81
C LEU A 538 -11.40 2.40 10.25
N ALA A 539 -12.19 3.04 11.10
CA ALA A 539 -11.97 3.03 12.53
C ALA A 539 -12.36 1.68 13.12
N VAL A 540 -11.49 1.15 13.97
CA VAL A 540 -11.71 -0.05 14.78
C VAL A 540 -12.40 0.36 16.07
N VAL A 541 -13.72 0.28 16.08
CA VAL A 541 -14.57 0.69 17.20
C VAL A 541 -14.75 -0.49 18.15
N PRO A 542 -14.39 -0.36 19.44
CA PRO A 542 -14.61 -1.42 20.41
C PRO A 542 -16.11 -1.67 20.66
N PRO A 543 -16.47 -2.81 21.29
CA PRO A 543 -17.82 -3.01 21.78
C PRO A 543 -18.26 -1.85 22.69
N GLY A 544 -19.51 -1.43 22.58
CA GLY A 544 -20.06 -0.27 23.31
C GLY A 544 -19.89 1.08 22.61
N GLY A 545 -19.02 1.20 21.61
CA GLY A 545 -18.89 2.42 20.79
C GLY A 545 -17.74 3.32 21.23
N ALA A 546 -17.77 4.57 20.76
CA ALA A 546 -16.77 5.58 21.10
C ALA A 546 -17.43 6.96 21.20
N ARG A 547 -16.91 7.80 22.10
CA ARG A 547 -17.34 9.19 22.27
C ARG A 547 -16.38 10.14 21.57
N PRO A 548 -16.81 11.38 21.27
CA PRO A 548 -15.91 12.42 20.78
C PRO A 548 -14.68 12.57 21.68
N GLY A 549 -13.49 12.56 21.07
CA GLY A 549 -12.20 12.62 21.76
C GLY A 549 -11.58 11.26 22.11
N ASP A 550 -12.33 10.16 22.06
CA ASP A 550 -11.77 8.83 22.27
C ASP A 550 -10.85 8.45 21.11
N GLU A 551 -9.69 7.85 21.42
CA GLU A 551 -8.71 7.43 20.42
C GLU A 551 -8.98 6.03 19.88
N LEU A 552 -9.24 5.95 18.57
CA LEU A 552 -9.52 4.71 17.85
C LEU A 552 -8.37 4.32 16.93
N GLU A 553 -8.10 3.02 16.85
CA GLU A 553 -7.18 2.46 15.85
C GLU A 553 -7.79 2.64 14.46
N ILE A 554 -6.96 3.04 13.49
CA ILE A 554 -7.37 3.24 12.11
C ILE A 554 -6.70 2.21 11.20
N LEU A 555 -7.51 1.61 10.34
CA LEU A 555 -7.05 0.81 9.21
C LEU A 555 -7.04 1.68 7.97
N ASP A 556 -5.86 2.11 7.54
CA ASP A 556 -5.70 2.90 6.31
C ASP A 556 -6.15 2.14 5.07
N LEU A 557 -6.81 2.87 4.16
CA LEU A 557 -7.07 2.40 2.81
C LEU A 557 -5.85 2.63 1.91
N PRO A 558 -5.62 1.81 0.87
CA PRO A 558 -4.40 1.91 0.07
C PRO A 558 -4.20 3.23 -0.69
N TRP A 559 -5.26 4.02 -0.85
CA TRP A 559 -5.25 5.35 -1.48
C TRP A 559 -5.26 6.51 -0.48
N SER A 560 -5.33 6.22 0.82
CA SER A 560 -5.10 7.21 1.87
C SER A 560 -3.67 7.70 1.73
N ALA A 561 -3.50 8.95 1.32
CA ALA A 561 -2.22 9.62 1.43
C ALA A 561 -1.93 9.72 2.93
N GLY A 562 -1.08 8.84 3.45
CA GLY A 562 -0.81 8.71 4.87
C GLY A 562 -0.71 10.08 5.54
N SER A 563 -1.73 10.44 6.32
CA SER A 563 -1.79 11.76 6.93
C SER A 563 -0.93 11.80 8.19
N ALA A 564 0.36 11.56 8.03
CA ALA A 564 1.34 12.31 8.80
C ALA A 564 1.66 13.53 7.93
N THR A 565 0.91 14.62 8.15
CA THR A 565 1.04 15.95 7.52
C THR A 565 0.56 16.07 6.05
N SER A 566 -0.71 16.40 5.86
CA SER A 566 -1.10 17.23 4.70
C SER A 566 -2.08 18.33 5.13
N THR A 567 -1.56 19.54 5.23
CA THR A 567 -2.33 20.79 5.35
C THR A 567 -2.83 21.21 3.96
N GLY A 568 -4.16 21.31 3.80
CA GLY A 568 -4.80 21.97 2.65
C GLY A 568 -6.31 21.74 2.64
N PRO A 569 -7.16 22.77 2.38
CA PRO A 569 -8.60 22.65 2.55
C PRO A 569 -9.24 22.02 1.32
N ALA A 570 -10.18 21.10 1.55
CA ALA A 570 -11.25 20.80 0.61
C ALA A 570 -12.58 21.11 1.31
N GLU A 571 -12.98 22.39 1.27
CA GLU A 571 -14.37 22.76 1.49
C GLU A 571 -15.17 22.49 0.22
N GLY A 572 -16.34 21.87 0.37
CA GLY A 572 -17.37 21.87 -0.66
C GLY A 572 -17.65 20.56 -1.36
N VAL A 573 -17.86 19.45 -0.63
CA VAL A 573 -18.81 18.42 -1.08
C VAL A 573 -19.55 17.87 0.15
N CYS A 574 -20.88 18.02 0.18
CA CYS A 574 -21.73 17.45 1.23
C CYS A 574 -21.70 15.92 1.19
N PHE A 575 -20.85 15.34 2.04
CA PHE A 575 -20.88 13.92 2.43
C PHE A 575 -21.13 13.72 3.94
N THR A 576 -21.54 14.77 4.65
CA THR A 576 -22.13 14.67 5.99
C THR A 576 -23.49 14.02 5.90
#